data_AF-A0A529L4Z8-F1
#
_entry.id   AF-A0A529L4Z8-F1
#
_cell.length_a   1.000
_cell.length_b   1.000
_cell.length_c   1.000
_cell.angle_alpha   90.00
_cell.angle_beta   90.00
_cell.angle_gamma   90.00
#
_symmetry.space_group_name_H-M   'P 1'
#
loop_
_entity.id
_entity.type
_entity.pdbx_description
1 polymer ?
#
loop_
_entity_poly.entity_id
_entity_poly.type
_entity_poly.pdbx_seq_one_letter_code
_entity_poly.pdbx_strand_id
1 'polypeptide(L)' 'MTGASPWWTPDVHADRRPRLILRNRIAAAFRDWFARRDFVEVEAAALQISPGNEAHLSAFATEAIGPD' A
#
# COMPACT_ATOMS: atom_id res chain seq x y z
N MET A 1 18.73 -24.83 13.11
CA MET A 1 18.26 -23.63 12.36
C MET A 1 17.21 -22.95 13.21
N THR A 2 17.45 -21.72 13.67
CA THR A 2 16.41 -20.91 14.33
C THR A 2 15.51 -20.32 13.25
N GLY A 3 14.20 -20.59 13.34
CA GLY A 3 13.20 -20.01 12.44
C GLY A 3 13.00 -18.53 12.76
N ALA A 4 12.63 -17.73 11.76
CA ALA A 4 12.25 -16.33 11.99
C ALA A 4 11.02 -16.27 12.91
N SER A 5 11.00 -15.31 13.84
CA SER A 5 9.79 -15.00 14.60
C SER A 5 8.64 -14.69 13.64
N PRO A 6 7.40 -15.14 13.93
CA PRO A 6 6.25 -14.75 13.14
C PRO A 6 6.16 -13.22 13.02
N TRP A 7 5.81 -12.72 11.83
CA TRP A 7 5.83 -11.28 11.56
C TRP A 7 4.88 -10.45 12.46
N TRP A 8 3.93 -11.12 13.09
CA TRP A 8 2.91 -10.53 13.98
C TRP A 8 3.34 -10.49 15.45
N THR A 9 4.53 -10.97 15.83
CA THR A 9 4.97 -10.90 17.23
C THR A 9 5.25 -9.45 17.66
N PRO A 10 5.02 -9.10 18.95
CA PRO A 10 5.14 -7.72 19.42
C PRO A 10 6.54 -7.10 19.23
N ASP A 11 7.60 -7.89 19.38
CA ASP A 11 9.00 -7.48 19.20
C ASP A 11 9.30 -7.10 17.73
N VAL A 12 8.82 -7.89 16.75
CA VAL A 12 8.97 -7.57 15.32
C VAL A 12 8.26 -6.25 14.98
N HIS A 13 7.09 -5.99 15.58
CA HIS A 13 6.42 -4.71 15.43
C HIS A 13 7.21 -3.57 16.09
N ALA A 14 7.73 -3.77 17.31
CA ALA A 14 8.52 -2.77 18.02
C ALA A 14 9.74 -2.31 17.19
N ASP A 15 10.44 -3.24 16.55
CA ASP A 15 11.59 -2.97 15.68
C ASP A 15 11.20 -2.22 14.39
N ARG A 16 9.98 -2.44 13.87
CA ARG A 16 9.47 -1.74 12.68
C ARG A 16 8.91 -0.36 13.00
N ARG A 17 8.42 -0.15 14.23
CA ARG A 17 7.65 1.04 14.62
C ARG A 17 8.35 2.37 14.29
N PRO A 18 9.66 2.58 14.55
CA PRO A 18 10.34 3.84 14.21
C PRO A 18 10.27 4.14 12.69
N ARG A 19 10.45 3.11 11.85
CA ARG A 19 10.39 3.24 10.39
C ARG A 19 8.97 3.51 9.89
N LEU A 20 7.97 2.89 10.51
CA LEU A 20 6.56 3.15 10.21
C LEU A 20 6.15 4.59 10.55
N ILE A 21 6.62 5.13 11.67
CA ILE A 21 6.37 6.54 12.03
C ILE A 21 7.01 7.48 11.02
N LEU A 22 8.24 7.20 10.59
CA LEU A 22 8.89 7.99 9.54
C LEU A 22 8.11 7.94 8.22
N ARG A 23 7.64 6.75 7.80
CA ARG A 23 6.78 6.61 6.62
C ARG A 23 5.50 7.45 6.74
N ASN A 24 4.86 7.47 7.91
CA ASN A 24 3.67 8.30 8.13
C ASN A 24 3.97 9.79 7.98
N ARG A 25 5.12 10.27 8.49
CA ARG A 25 5.56 11.66 8.32
C ARG A 25 5.80 12.02 6.86
N ILE A 26 6.43 11.14 6.09
CA ILE A 26 6.67 11.34 4.64
C ILE A 26 5.34 11.42 3.89
N ALA A 27 4.42 10.48 4.15
CA ALA A 27 3.10 10.47 3.51
C ALA A 27 2.28 11.72 3.82
N ALA A 28 2.35 12.23 5.06
CA ALA A 28 1.70 13.47 5.45
C ALA A 28 2.31 14.69 4.73
N ALA A 29 3.63 14.81 4.71
CA ALA A 29 4.33 15.90 4.05
C ALA A 29 4.05 15.94 2.53
N PHE A 30 3.94 14.77 1.89
CA PHE A 30 3.61 14.67 0.47
C PHE A 30 2.20 15.24 0.17
N ARG A 31 1.17 14.79 0.91
CA ARG A 31 -0.20 15.31 0.74
C ARG A 31 -0.28 16.81 0.97
N ASP A 32 0.36 17.29 2.04
CA ASP A 32 0.37 18.69 2.43
C ASP A 32 1.04 19.58 1.37
N TRP A 33 2.06 19.08 0.66
CA TRP A 33 2.68 19.81 -0.46
C TRP A 33 1.72 20.05 -1.63
N PHE A 34 0.90 19.05 -1.99
CA PHE A 34 -0.10 19.12 -3.06
C PHE A 34 -1.30 19.96 -2.65
N ALA A 35 -1.78 19.79 -1.41
CA ALA A 35 -2.89 20.56 -0.87
C ALA A 35 -2.61 22.07 -0.89
N ARG A 36 -1.37 22.48 -0.57
CA ARG A 36 -0.92 23.89 -0.65
C ARG A 36 -0.87 24.48 -2.06
N ARG A 37 -1.11 23.67 -3.09
CA ARG A 37 -1.11 24.05 -4.52
C ARG A 37 -2.46 23.78 -5.16
N ASP A 38 -3.51 23.66 -4.35
CA ASP A 38 -4.89 23.48 -4.79
C ASP A 38 -5.15 22.20 -5.59
N PHE A 39 -4.31 21.18 -5.43
CA PHE A 39 -4.59 19.85 -5.95
C PHE A 39 -5.67 19.15 -5.12
N VAL A 40 -6.61 18.49 -5.79
CA VAL A 40 -7.63 17.65 -5.17
C VAL A 40 -7.11 16.21 -5.08
N GLU A 41 -6.98 15.68 -3.87
CA GLU A 41 -6.68 14.26 -3.66
C GLU A 41 -7.89 13.39 -4.06
N VAL A 42 -7.64 12.33 -4.83
CA VAL A 42 -8.65 11.36 -5.25
C VAL A 42 -8.18 9.94 -4.94
N GLU A 43 -9.12 9.07 -4.57
CA GLU A 43 -8.87 7.63 -4.42
C GLU A 43 -9.47 6.89 -5.62
N ALA A 44 -8.63 6.21 -6.39
CA ALA A 44 -9.05 5.42 -7.54
C ALA A 44 -9.22 3.94 -7.16
N ALA A 45 -10.11 3.24 -7.86
CA ALA A 45 -10.34 1.81 -7.65
C ALA A 45 -9.07 1.00 -7.99
N ALA A 46 -8.67 0.10 -7.09
CA ALA A 46 -7.53 -0.80 -7.32
C ALA A 46 -7.87 -1.98 -8.27
N LEU A 47 -9.11 -2.48 -8.22
CA LEU A 47 -9.60 -3.50 -9.14
C LEU A 47 -10.00 -2.84 -10.47
N GLN A 48 -9.55 -3.42 -11.58
CA GLN A 48 -9.77 -2.89 -12.93
C GLN A 48 -10.19 -4.01 -13.88
N ILE A 49 -11.01 -3.65 -14.89
CA ILE A 49 -11.42 -4.58 -15.95
C ILE A 49 -10.24 -4.87 -16.88
N SER A 50 -9.43 -3.85 -17.17
CA SER A 50 -8.25 -3.97 -18.03
C SER A 50 -6.97 -3.93 -17.18
N PRO A 51 -6.00 -4.83 -17.42
CA PRO A 51 -4.72 -4.83 -16.73
C PRO A 51 -3.76 -3.71 -17.19
N GLY A 52 -4.18 -2.88 -18.16
CA GLY A 52 -3.30 -1.93 -18.85
C GLY A 52 -2.54 -2.58 -20.01
N ASN A 53 -1.80 -1.76 -20.77
CA ASN A 53 -1.04 -2.19 -21.95
C ASN A 53 0.47 -1.91 -21.79
N GLU A 54 1.03 -2.23 -20.62
CA GLU A 54 2.47 -2.14 -20.38
C GLU A 54 3.09 -3.54 -20.58
N ALA A 55 3.97 -3.66 -21.57
CA ALA A 55 4.50 -4.95 -22.04
C ALA A 55 5.27 -5.73 -20.96
N HIS A 56 5.82 -5.03 -19.98
CA HIS A 56 6.67 -5.62 -18.94
C HIS A 56 5.95 -5.88 -17.61
N LEU A 57 4.69 -5.45 -17.49
CA LEU A 57 3.93 -5.63 -16.26
C LEU A 57 2.94 -6.78 -16.41
N SER A 58 2.96 -7.68 -15.43
CA SER A 58 1.95 -8.74 -15.28
C SER A 58 1.01 -8.34 -14.14
N ALA A 59 -0.25 -8.07 -14.47
CA ALA A 59 -1.26 -7.74 -13.48
C ALA A 59 -1.71 -8.99 -12.71
N PHE A 60 -2.07 -8.82 -11.44
CA PHE A 60 -2.79 -9.84 -10.69
C PHE A 60 -4.20 -10.01 -11.26
N ALA A 61 -4.65 -11.26 -11.41
CA ALA A 61 -6.02 -11.59 -11.78
C ALA A 61 -6.80 -12.06 -10.55
N THR A 62 -8.08 -11.73 -10.50
CA THR A 62 -9.01 -12.19 -9.46
C THR A 62 -10.40 -12.34 -10.08
N GLU A 63 -11.26 -13.10 -9.42
CA GLU A 63 -12.64 -13.35 -9.82
C GLU A 63 -13.57 -12.99 -8.66
N ALA A 64 -14.69 -12.34 -8.99
CA ALA A 64 -15.73 -12.07 -8.01
C ALA A 64 -16.57 -13.33 -7.79
N ILE A 65 -16.62 -13.82 -6.55
CA ILE A 65 -17.45 -14.97 -6.17
C ILE A 65 -18.76 -14.41 -5.57
N GLY A 66 -19.88 -14.65 -6.25
CA GLY A 66 -21.22 -14.28 -5.78
C GLY A 66 -21.92 -15.42 -5.00
N PRO A 67 -23.01 -15.13 -4.27
CA PRO A 67 -23.90 -16.17 -3.78
C PRO A 67 -24.67 -16.78 -4.96
N ASP A 68 -24.77 -18.11 -5.01
CA ASP A 68 -25.60 -18.85 -5.98
C ASP A 68 -27.09 -18.50 -5.86
#